data_AF-A0A7S1V3X7-F1
#
_entry.id   AF-A0A7S1V3X7-F1
#
_cell.length_a   1.000
_cell.length_b   1.000
_cell.length_c   1.000
_cell.angle_alpha   90.00
_cell.angle_beta   90.00
_cell.angle_gamma   90.00
#
_symmetry.space_group_name_H-M   'P 1'
#
loop_
_entity.id
_entity.type
_entity.pdbx_description
1 polymer ?
#
loop_
_entity_poly.entity_id
_entity_poly.type
_entity_poly.pdbx_seq_one_letter_code
_entity_poly.pdbx_strand_id
1 'polypeptide(L)'
;VGVHQDDCFDFKLIEYYRELQTTHKNKKGGSEAFCDPHRTPGYSSSCTCTHPLLPVRHVPSTPQFYVKWDKAHQRNVHLASAVKENLDVLLLGDSITEHWMGTSLAVARQKYAGIHKQYQELIEGRPGLALGIAGDRCPQLLWRLGHGELPNNGGATPDSSLSPRVVWLLIGTNDLDEGCRRQVVMIGVVNLVLQLLNQTSSAVVVNGILPRPADASGTMEGSDDIQW
;
A
#
# COMPACT_ATOMS: atom_id res chain seq x y z
N VAL A 1 -21.87 -28.29 -13.21
CA VAL A 1 -20.99 -27.15 -12.88
C VAL A 1 -21.54 -26.54 -11.61
N GLY A 2 -21.13 -27.09 -10.45
CA GLY A 2 -21.58 -26.62 -9.15
C GLY A 2 -20.72 -25.43 -8.75
N VAL A 3 -21.36 -24.28 -8.55
CA VAL A 3 -20.73 -23.13 -7.93
C VAL A 3 -20.61 -23.47 -6.45
N HIS A 4 -19.39 -23.77 -5.98
CA HIS A 4 -19.13 -23.86 -4.55
C HIS A 4 -19.35 -22.47 -3.95
N GLN A 5 -20.24 -22.42 -2.99
CA GLN A 5 -20.79 -21.23 -2.38
C GLN A 5 -19.96 -20.84 -1.15
N ASP A 6 -18.63 -20.82 -1.29
CA ASP A 6 -17.70 -20.60 -0.17
C ASP A 6 -16.80 -19.35 -0.29
N ASP A 7 -16.77 -18.64 -1.43
CA ASP A 7 -15.81 -17.52 -1.61
C ASP A 7 -16.40 -16.13 -1.41
N CYS A 8 -17.27 -15.98 -0.41
CA CYS A 8 -17.59 -14.68 0.17
C CYS A 8 -16.69 -14.49 1.39
N PHE A 9 -15.60 -13.72 1.26
CA PHE A 9 -14.79 -13.15 2.36
C PHE A 9 -14.78 -14.00 3.65
N ASP A 10 -13.78 -14.88 3.81
CA ASP A 10 -13.66 -15.83 4.93
C ASP A 10 -14.20 -15.21 6.24
N PHE A 11 -15.27 -15.80 6.79
CA PHE A 11 -15.92 -15.34 8.02
C PHE A 11 -14.91 -15.13 9.15
N LYS A 12 -13.83 -15.93 9.17
CA LYS A 12 -12.72 -15.80 10.12
C LYS A 12 -11.95 -14.49 9.96
N LEU A 13 -11.78 -14.00 8.73
CA LEU A 13 -11.11 -12.72 8.45
C LEU A 13 -11.92 -11.54 9.00
N ILE A 14 -13.25 -11.59 8.88
CA ILE A 14 -14.16 -10.57 9.41
C ILE A 14 -14.12 -10.56 10.94
N GLU A 15 -14.19 -11.73 11.58
CA GLU A 15 -14.07 -11.84 13.03
C GLU A 15 -12.71 -11.34 13.52
N TYR A 16 -11.62 -11.72 12.83
CA TYR A 16 -10.28 -11.27 13.18
C TYR A 16 -10.12 -9.76 13.02
N TYR A 17 -10.68 -9.17 11.95
CA TYR A 17 -10.72 -7.72 11.78
C TYR A 17 -11.44 -7.03 12.96
N ARG A 18 -12.61 -7.54 13.38
CA ARG A 18 -13.37 -7.00 14.52
C ARG A 18 -12.60 -7.15 15.83
N GLU A 19 -11.96 -8.28 16.06
CA GLU A 19 -11.12 -8.51 17.24
C GLU A 19 -10.01 -7.44 17.31
N LEU A 20 -9.31 -7.20 16.19
CA LEU A 20 -8.28 -6.17 16.12
C LEU A 20 -8.81 -4.76 16.38
N GLN A 21 -10.05 -4.46 15.98
CA GLN A 21 -10.68 -3.17 16.34
C GLN A 21 -10.92 -3.03 17.85
N THR A 22 -11.19 -4.13 18.57
CA THR A 22 -11.35 -4.10 20.03
C THR A 22 -10.01 -3.99 20.76
N THR A 23 -8.99 -4.71 20.31
CA THR A 23 -7.64 -4.69 20.91
C THR A 23 -6.85 -3.42 20.58
N HIS A 24 -7.16 -2.76 19.46
CA HIS A 24 -6.71 -1.39 19.13
C HIS A 24 -6.94 -0.40 20.27
N LYS A 25 -8.09 -0.47 20.97
CA LYS A 25 -8.40 0.42 22.10
C LYS A 25 -7.51 0.18 23.32
N ASN A 26 -6.86 -0.97 23.40
CA ASN A 26 -6.11 -1.43 24.57
C ASN A 26 -4.57 -1.40 24.40
N LYS A 27 -4.03 -0.93 23.25
CA LYS A 27 -2.58 -0.81 22.95
C LYS A 27 -1.74 -2.05 23.30
N LYS A 28 -2.30 -3.26 23.21
CA LYS A 28 -1.60 -4.51 23.51
C LYS A 28 -1.54 -5.39 22.27
N GLY A 29 -0.35 -5.50 21.70
CA GLY A 29 0.02 -6.47 20.69
C GLY A 29 1.51 -6.35 20.42
N GLY A 30 2.31 -7.29 20.91
CA GLY A 30 3.71 -7.41 20.51
C GLY A 30 3.80 -7.79 19.03
N SER A 31 4.86 -7.36 18.34
CA SER A 31 5.05 -7.61 16.90
C SER A 31 4.94 -9.09 16.52
N GLU A 32 5.31 -10.00 17.43
CA GLU A 32 5.30 -11.45 17.22
C GLU A 32 3.92 -12.04 16.86
N ALA A 33 2.82 -11.44 17.34
CA ALA A 33 1.47 -11.95 17.05
C ALA A 33 1.11 -11.83 15.56
N PHE A 34 1.76 -10.92 14.84
CA PHE A 34 1.51 -10.63 13.43
C PHE A 34 2.49 -11.33 12.48
N CYS A 35 3.55 -11.92 13.05
CA CYS A 35 4.60 -12.61 12.31
C CYS A 35 4.17 -14.01 11.90
N ASP A 36 4.55 -14.42 10.70
CA ASP A 36 4.41 -15.80 10.24
C ASP A 36 5.34 -16.71 11.07
N PRO A 37 4.80 -17.72 11.79
CA PRO A 37 5.63 -18.67 12.52
C PRO A 37 6.44 -19.59 11.59
N HIS A 38 6.00 -19.77 10.34
CA HIS A 38 6.64 -20.60 9.31
C HIS A 38 7.31 -19.70 8.26
N ARG A 39 8.25 -18.86 8.71
CA ARG A 39 8.93 -17.92 7.81
C ARG A 39 9.52 -18.63 6.61
N THR A 40 9.05 -18.24 5.44
CA THR A 40 9.51 -18.82 4.18
C THR A 40 11.01 -18.54 3.99
N PRO A 41 11.82 -19.53 3.60
CA PRO A 41 13.22 -19.30 3.23
C PRO A 41 13.33 -18.20 2.17
N GLY A 42 14.20 -17.20 2.37
CA GLY A 42 14.38 -16.05 1.47
C GLY A 42 13.79 -14.72 1.96
N TYR A 43 12.96 -14.76 3.00
CA TYR A 43 12.36 -13.59 3.66
C TYR A 43 13.15 -13.16 4.91
N SER A 44 12.90 -11.93 5.41
CA SER A 44 13.65 -11.37 6.55
C SER A 44 13.66 -12.27 7.81
N SER A 45 14.85 -12.48 8.39
CA SER A 45 15.03 -13.26 9.62
C SER A 45 14.54 -12.54 10.88
N SER A 46 14.31 -11.23 10.82
CA SER A 46 13.64 -10.44 11.86
C SER A 46 12.27 -10.00 11.38
N CYS A 47 11.24 -10.13 12.22
CA CYS A 47 9.89 -9.72 11.87
C CYS A 47 9.52 -8.45 12.63
N THR A 48 9.26 -7.37 11.89
CA THR A 48 8.84 -6.07 12.44
C THR A 48 7.40 -5.72 12.07
N CYS A 49 6.54 -6.74 11.92
CA CYS A 49 5.12 -6.55 11.63
C CYS A 49 4.42 -5.80 12.75
N THR A 50 3.65 -4.80 12.38
CA THR A 50 2.88 -3.97 13.31
C THR A 50 1.40 -4.26 13.18
N HIS A 51 0.61 -3.75 14.13
CA HIS A 51 -0.84 -3.86 14.08
C HIS A 51 -1.39 -3.32 12.75
N PRO A 52 -2.14 -4.11 11.96
CA PRO A 52 -2.50 -3.76 10.58
C PRO A 52 -3.53 -2.63 10.48
N LEU A 53 -4.24 -2.33 11.58
CA LEU A 53 -5.19 -1.21 11.64
C LEU A 53 -4.56 0.12 12.09
N LEU A 54 -3.28 0.13 12.50
CA LEU A 54 -2.64 1.32 13.04
C LEU A 54 -1.77 2.01 12.00
N PRO A 55 -1.90 3.34 11.82
CA PRO A 55 -0.98 4.08 10.99
C PRO A 55 0.40 4.10 11.64
N VAL A 56 1.42 3.71 10.89
CA VAL A 56 2.81 3.74 11.35
C VAL A 56 3.59 4.65 10.44
N ARG A 57 4.02 5.79 10.96
CA ARG A 57 5.05 6.57 10.29
C ARG A 57 6.31 5.73 10.23
N HIS A 58 6.95 5.64 9.07
CA HIS A 58 8.10 4.74 8.87
C HIS A 58 9.10 4.83 10.04
N VAL A 59 9.28 3.72 10.76
CA VAL A 59 10.24 3.57 11.87
C VAL A 59 11.56 3.08 11.27
N PRO A 60 12.72 3.66 11.60
CA PRO A 60 13.90 3.60 10.73
C PRO A 60 14.52 2.20 10.65
N SER A 61 14.80 1.75 9.43
CA SER A 61 15.84 0.76 9.14
C SER A 61 17.24 1.42 9.09
N THR A 62 17.32 2.70 8.66
CA THR A 62 18.46 3.61 8.89
C THR A 62 18.02 5.08 8.90
N PRO A 63 18.79 6.01 9.52
CA PRO A 63 18.51 7.45 9.44
C PRO A 63 18.47 7.99 8.01
N GLN A 64 19.33 7.48 7.13
CA GLN A 64 19.38 7.92 5.73
C GLN A 64 18.13 7.51 4.95
N PHE A 65 17.63 6.30 5.18
CA PHE A 65 16.39 5.84 4.56
C PHE A 65 15.23 6.72 5.00
N TYR A 66 15.12 6.99 6.30
CA TYR A 66 14.07 7.84 6.87
C TYR A 66 14.03 9.23 6.22
N VAL A 67 15.18 9.89 6.05
CA VAL A 67 15.24 11.21 5.40
C VAL A 67 14.74 11.14 3.95
N LYS A 68 15.07 10.08 3.20
CA LYS A 68 14.60 9.92 1.83
C LYS A 68 13.12 9.59 1.75
N TRP A 69 12.62 8.78 2.68
CA TRP A 69 11.20 8.47 2.81
C TRP A 69 10.39 9.74 3.09
N ASP A 70 10.84 10.58 4.02
CA ASP A 70 10.16 11.84 4.36
C ASP A 70 10.14 12.80 3.15
N LYS A 71 11.22 12.87 2.38
CA LYS A 71 11.26 13.62 1.11
C LYS A 71 10.27 13.07 0.08
N ALA A 72 10.13 11.74 -0.02
CA ALA A 72 9.17 11.11 -0.92
C ALA A 72 7.73 11.41 -0.50
N HIS A 73 7.44 11.38 0.80
CA HIS A 73 6.15 11.79 1.34
C HIS A 73 5.86 13.28 1.04
N GLN A 74 6.79 14.18 1.32
CA GLN A 74 6.63 15.61 1.02
C GLN A 74 6.40 15.87 -0.47
N ARG A 75 7.11 15.16 -1.36
CA ARG A 75 6.87 15.19 -2.81
C ARG A 75 5.43 14.76 -3.13
N ASN A 76 4.97 13.65 -2.56
CA ASN A 76 3.62 13.14 -2.82
C ASN A 76 2.54 14.12 -2.33
N VAL A 77 2.70 14.71 -1.15
CA VAL A 77 1.81 15.76 -0.62
C VAL A 77 1.78 16.96 -1.56
N HIS A 78 2.95 17.41 -2.02
CA HIS A 78 3.04 18.52 -2.98
C HIS A 78 2.30 18.20 -4.28
N LEU A 79 2.56 17.03 -4.88
CA LEU A 79 1.89 16.57 -6.10
C LEU A 79 0.38 16.52 -5.92
N ALA A 80 -0.11 15.91 -4.83
CA ALA A 80 -1.54 15.82 -4.53
C ALA A 80 -2.19 17.21 -4.38
N SER A 81 -1.52 18.14 -3.68
CA SER A 81 -2.01 19.51 -3.50
C SER A 81 -2.00 20.37 -4.76
N ALA A 82 -1.16 20.02 -5.74
CA ALA A 82 -0.99 20.75 -6.99
C ALA A 82 -2.00 20.34 -8.08
N VAL A 83 -2.75 19.25 -7.86
CA VAL A 83 -3.82 18.80 -8.77
C VAL A 83 -4.93 19.85 -8.79
N LYS A 84 -5.24 20.36 -9.97
CA LYS A 84 -6.31 21.37 -10.19
C LYS A 84 -7.53 20.83 -10.91
N GLU A 85 -7.40 19.65 -11.52
CA GLU A 85 -8.44 18.99 -12.28
C GLU A 85 -8.78 17.63 -11.65
N ASN A 86 -9.96 17.10 -11.97
CA ASN A 86 -10.34 15.78 -11.49
C ASN A 86 -9.45 14.72 -12.15
N LEU A 87 -8.84 13.86 -11.34
CA LEU A 87 -8.08 12.72 -11.85
C LEU A 87 -9.03 11.61 -12.32
N ASP A 88 -8.73 11.01 -13.46
CA ASP A 88 -9.34 9.74 -13.84
C ASP A 88 -8.81 8.61 -12.95
N VAL A 89 -7.51 8.64 -12.60
CA VAL A 89 -6.88 7.59 -11.81
C VAL A 89 -5.86 8.12 -10.79
N LEU A 90 -5.94 7.61 -9.56
CA LEU A 90 -4.91 7.76 -8.53
C LEU A 90 -4.32 6.38 -8.21
N LEU A 91 -3.04 6.18 -8.52
CA LEU A 91 -2.31 4.98 -8.13
C LEU A 91 -1.71 5.18 -6.74
N LEU A 92 -2.00 4.28 -5.80
CA LEU A 92 -1.43 4.25 -4.45
C LEU A 92 -0.65 2.96 -4.23
N GLY A 93 0.50 3.05 -3.57
CA GLY A 93 1.25 1.84 -3.26
C GLY A 93 2.66 2.06 -2.74
N ASP A 94 3.52 1.10 -3.05
CA ASP A 94 4.92 1.04 -2.64
C ASP A 94 5.90 1.41 -3.78
N SER A 95 7.06 0.72 -3.84
CA SER A 95 8.08 0.89 -4.87
C SER A 95 7.53 0.64 -6.28
N ILE A 96 6.65 -0.35 -6.46
CA ILE A 96 6.09 -0.67 -7.79
C ILE A 96 5.33 0.55 -8.32
N THR A 97 4.52 1.18 -7.47
CA THR A 97 3.79 2.39 -7.82
C THR A 97 4.73 3.59 -8.02
N GLU A 98 5.78 3.73 -7.20
CA GLU A 98 6.73 4.84 -7.34
C GLU A 98 7.54 4.79 -8.65
N HIS A 99 7.82 3.59 -9.15
CA HIS A 99 8.60 3.41 -10.38
C HIS A 99 7.90 3.97 -11.62
N TRP A 100 6.56 4.09 -11.63
CA TRP A 100 5.82 4.80 -12.69
C TRP A 100 6.20 6.29 -12.79
N MET A 101 6.67 6.89 -11.69
CA MET A 101 7.21 8.26 -11.68
C MET A 101 8.69 8.31 -12.07
N GLY A 102 9.31 7.19 -12.44
CA GLY A 102 10.74 7.12 -12.77
C GLY A 102 11.66 7.32 -11.57
N THR A 103 11.13 7.15 -10.35
CA THR A 103 11.83 7.49 -9.10
C THR A 103 11.86 6.32 -8.12
N SER A 104 12.72 6.43 -7.12
CA SER A 104 12.69 5.59 -5.91
C SER A 104 13.19 6.41 -4.73
N LEU A 105 12.35 6.51 -3.69
CA LEU A 105 12.51 7.41 -2.55
C LEU A 105 12.76 8.86 -2.98
N ALA A 106 11.90 9.41 -3.84
CA ALA A 106 12.00 10.77 -4.40
C ALA A 106 13.18 11.04 -5.34
N VAL A 107 14.04 10.05 -5.60
CA VAL A 107 15.23 10.22 -6.45
C VAL A 107 14.99 9.58 -7.81
N ALA A 108 15.22 10.34 -8.88
CA ALA A 108 15.16 9.83 -10.25
C ALA A 108 16.15 8.66 -10.44
N ARG A 109 15.69 7.59 -11.09
CA ARG A 109 16.52 6.40 -11.36
C ARG A 109 16.49 6.10 -12.84
N GLN A 110 17.68 6.06 -13.46
CA GLN A 110 17.81 5.79 -14.89
C GLN A 110 17.12 4.49 -15.32
N LYS A 111 17.19 3.44 -14.49
CA LYS A 111 16.53 2.15 -14.75
C LYS A 111 15.01 2.21 -14.87
N TYR A 112 14.38 3.29 -14.38
CA TYR A 112 12.92 3.48 -14.44
C TYR A 112 12.51 4.57 -15.44
N ALA A 113 13.46 5.17 -16.16
CA ALA A 113 13.16 6.20 -17.16
C ALA A 113 12.27 5.66 -18.29
N GLY A 114 12.49 4.41 -18.70
CA GLY A 114 11.60 3.70 -19.62
C GLY A 114 10.18 3.63 -19.07
N ILE A 115 10.01 3.03 -17.88
CA ILE A 115 8.72 2.85 -17.21
C ILE A 115 7.96 4.17 -17.10
N HIS A 116 8.66 5.25 -16.74
CA HIS A 116 8.06 6.59 -16.68
C HIS A 116 7.55 7.07 -18.04
N LYS A 117 8.31 6.86 -19.11
CA LYS A 117 7.87 7.18 -20.47
C LYS A 117 6.60 6.40 -20.84
N GLN A 118 6.55 5.09 -20.56
CA GLN A 118 5.34 4.30 -20.79
C GLN A 118 4.15 4.80 -19.95
N TYR A 119 4.38 5.20 -18.70
CA TYR A 119 3.34 5.80 -17.86
C TYR A 119 2.75 7.04 -18.52
N GLN A 120 3.60 7.99 -18.96
CA GLN A 120 3.15 9.23 -19.60
C GLN A 120 2.32 8.96 -20.86
N GLU A 121 2.71 7.98 -21.68
CA GLU A 121 1.93 7.56 -22.86
C GLU A 121 0.57 6.95 -22.47
N LEU A 122 0.51 6.16 -21.39
CA LEU A 122 -0.74 5.55 -20.91
C LEU A 122 -1.73 6.58 -20.37
N ILE A 123 -1.25 7.58 -19.63
CA ILE A 123 -2.08 8.62 -19.03
C ILE A 123 -2.30 9.83 -19.97
N GLU A 124 -1.81 9.79 -21.20
CA GLU A 124 -2.03 10.86 -22.17
C GLU A 124 -3.54 11.04 -22.41
N GLY A 125 -4.03 12.26 -22.18
CA GLY A 125 -5.46 12.59 -22.23
C GLY A 125 -6.31 12.04 -21.09
N ARG A 126 -5.70 11.42 -20.07
CA ARG A 126 -6.36 10.83 -18.89
C ARG A 126 -5.62 11.26 -17.62
N PRO A 127 -6.02 12.36 -16.95
CA PRO A 127 -5.29 12.89 -15.79
C PRO A 127 -5.06 11.81 -14.72
N GLY A 128 -3.79 11.50 -14.46
CA GLY A 128 -3.40 10.39 -13.60
C GLY A 128 -2.24 10.75 -12.69
N LEU A 129 -2.29 10.30 -11.44
CA LEU A 129 -1.24 10.55 -10.44
C LEU A 129 -0.82 9.24 -9.76
N ALA A 130 0.49 9.05 -9.60
CA ALA A 130 1.04 7.89 -8.90
C ALA A 130 1.76 8.32 -7.61
N LEU A 131 1.22 7.90 -6.46
CA LEU A 131 1.74 8.19 -5.12
C LEU A 131 2.23 6.91 -4.45
N GLY A 132 3.37 6.42 -4.93
CA GLY A 132 4.11 5.31 -4.34
C GLY A 132 5.31 5.78 -3.53
N ILE A 133 5.72 5.00 -2.53
CA ILE A 133 7.00 5.17 -1.85
C ILE A 133 7.66 3.79 -1.66
N ALA A 134 8.90 3.66 -2.13
CA ALA A 134 9.64 2.41 -2.01
C ALA A 134 9.80 1.95 -0.55
N GLY A 135 9.57 0.66 -0.30
CA GLY A 135 9.66 0.03 1.02
C GLY A 135 8.39 0.14 1.87
N ASP A 136 7.36 0.84 1.39
CA ASP A 136 6.13 0.97 2.16
C ASP A 136 5.42 -0.36 2.36
N ARG A 137 4.90 -0.52 3.57
CA ARG A 137 3.94 -1.54 3.96
C ARG A 137 2.56 -0.89 4.13
N CYS A 138 1.53 -1.71 4.33
CA CYS A 138 0.16 -1.23 4.57
C CYS A 138 0.07 -0.10 5.63
N PRO A 139 0.69 -0.21 6.83
CA PRO A 139 0.54 0.82 7.86
C PRO A 139 1.24 2.16 7.53
N GLN A 140 2.26 2.17 6.67
CA GLN A 140 2.91 3.41 6.19
C GLN A 140 2.01 4.14 5.21
N LEU A 141 1.41 3.44 4.24
CA LEU A 141 0.42 4.02 3.35
C LEU A 141 -0.77 4.57 4.14
N LEU A 142 -1.25 3.83 5.14
CA LEU A 142 -2.33 4.30 6.02
C LEU A 142 -1.96 5.60 6.73
N TRP A 143 -0.72 5.70 7.23
CA TRP A 143 -0.22 6.94 7.82
C TRP A 143 -0.21 8.08 6.78
N ARG A 144 0.35 7.86 5.58
CA ARG A 144 0.45 8.91 4.54
C ARG A 144 -0.88 9.50 4.12
N LEU A 145 -1.91 8.66 3.97
CA LEU A 145 -3.27 9.11 3.62
C LEU A 145 -3.81 10.10 4.66
N GLY A 146 -3.56 9.85 5.96
CA GLY A 146 -3.92 10.75 7.04
C GLY A 146 -3.05 12.01 7.16
N HIS A 147 -1.98 12.13 6.36
CA HIS A 147 -0.98 13.19 6.47
C HIS A 147 -0.77 13.95 5.14
N GLY A 148 -1.87 14.20 4.43
CA GLY A 148 -1.89 15.16 3.32
C GLY A 148 -1.68 14.57 1.92
N GLU A 149 -1.45 13.25 1.78
CA GLU A 149 -1.45 12.61 0.46
C GLU A 149 -2.86 12.38 -0.11
N LEU A 150 -3.88 12.46 0.75
CA LEU A 150 -5.28 12.52 0.36
C LEU A 150 -5.92 13.73 1.06
N PRO A 151 -5.77 14.95 0.51
CA PRO A 151 -6.34 16.15 1.12
C PRO A 151 -7.86 16.03 1.19
N ASN A 152 -8.40 16.06 2.42
CA ASN A 152 -9.83 16.03 2.69
C ASN A 152 -10.50 17.34 2.26
N ASN A 153 -11.84 17.33 2.19
CA ASN A 153 -12.76 18.46 1.98
C ASN A 153 -12.66 19.65 2.99
N GLY A 154 -11.56 19.77 3.73
CA GLY A 154 -11.32 20.81 4.75
C GLY A 154 -9.95 21.50 4.64
N GLY A 155 -9.25 21.35 3.52
CA GLY A 155 -8.05 22.15 3.21
C GLY A 155 -8.35 23.64 3.01
N ALA A 156 -7.31 24.46 2.82
CA ALA A 156 -7.35 25.93 2.81
C ALA A 156 -8.38 26.59 1.87
N THR A 157 -8.98 25.82 0.95
CA THR A 157 -10.21 26.20 0.23
C THR A 157 -11.15 24.99 0.13
N PRO A 158 -12.48 25.18 0.18
CA PRO A 158 -13.50 24.12 0.03
C PRO A 158 -13.39 23.30 -1.27
N ASP A 159 -12.57 23.75 -2.22
CA ASP A 159 -12.49 23.26 -3.60
C ASP A 159 -11.25 22.37 -3.84
N SER A 160 -10.45 22.10 -2.79
CA SER A 160 -9.11 21.47 -2.90
C SER A 160 -9.07 19.95 -2.65
N SER A 161 -10.22 19.27 -2.76
CA SER A 161 -10.33 17.84 -2.51
C SER A 161 -9.84 17.00 -3.68
N LEU A 162 -8.94 16.06 -3.40
CA LEU A 162 -8.53 15.08 -4.40
C LEU A 162 -9.64 14.01 -4.52
N SER A 163 -10.46 14.11 -5.56
CA SER A 163 -11.58 13.20 -5.83
C SER A 163 -11.39 12.45 -7.16
N PRO A 164 -10.46 11.47 -7.23
CA PRO A 164 -10.24 10.70 -8.44
C PRO A 164 -11.48 9.84 -8.78
N ARG A 165 -11.68 9.49 -10.05
CA ARG A 165 -12.74 8.53 -10.41
C ARG A 165 -12.40 7.12 -9.93
N VAL A 166 -11.13 6.74 -10.07
CA VAL A 166 -10.61 5.43 -9.64
C VAL A 166 -9.40 5.62 -8.74
N VAL A 167 -9.38 4.92 -7.61
CA VAL A 167 -8.17 4.69 -6.82
C VAL A 167 -7.69 3.27 -7.07
N TRP A 168 -6.48 3.12 -7.60
CA TRP A 168 -5.85 1.82 -7.83
C TRP A 168 -4.80 1.55 -6.75
N LEU A 169 -5.06 0.53 -5.93
CA LEU A 169 -4.24 0.18 -4.78
C LEU A 169 -3.39 -1.06 -5.06
N LEU A 170 -2.07 -0.93 -4.96
CA LEU A 170 -1.12 -2.06 -4.94
C LEU A 170 -0.16 -1.90 -3.77
N ILE A 171 -0.37 -2.69 -2.71
CA ILE A 171 0.41 -2.63 -1.47
C ILE A 171 0.40 -4.01 -0.79
N GLY A 172 1.34 -4.25 0.13
CA GLY A 172 1.38 -5.48 0.93
C GLY A 172 2.57 -6.38 0.64
N THR A 173 3.24 -6.16 -0.50
CA THR A 173 4.35 -7.02 -0.92
C THR A 173 5.57 -6.88 0.01
N ASN A 174 5.78 -5.70 0.62
CA ASN A 174 6.80 -5.49 1.64
C ASN A 174 6.37 -5.99 3.04
N ASP A 175 5.07 -6.16 3.30
CA ASP A 175 4.59 -6.77 4.53
C ASP A 175 4.93 -8.27 4.52
N LEU A 176 4.73 -8.91 3.36
CA LEU A 176 5.17 -10.30 3.14
C LEU A 176 6.70 -10.42 3.26
N ASP A 177 7.45 -9.47 2.68
CA ASP A 177 8.93 -9.42 2.76
C ASP A 177 9.46 -9.47 4.21
N GLU A 178 8.74 -8.78 5.09
CA GLU A 178 9.03 -8.66 6.51
C GLU A 178 8.55 -9.87 7.33
N GLY A 179 7.94 -10.86 6.68
CA GLY A 179 7.43 -12.08 7.31
C GLY A 179 6.09 -11.89 8.02
N CYS A 180 5.25 -10.95 7.59
CA CYS A 180 3.89 -10.82 8.12
C CYS A 180 3.00 -11.96 7.62
N ARG A 181 2.09 -12.46 8.47
CA ARG A 181 1.08 -13.44 8.05
C ARG A 181 0.21 -12.89 6.94
N ARG A 182 -0.14 -13.73 5.95
CA ARG A 182 -1.04 -13.38 4.84
C ARG A 182 -2.34 -12.72 5.32
N GLN A 183 -2.96 -13.25 6.37
CA GLN A 183 -4.19 -12.69 6.96
C GLN A 183 -3.99 -11.27 7.52
N VAL A 184 -2.81 -10.97 8.09
CA VAL A 184 -2.48 -9.63 8.59
C VAL A 184 -2.34 -8.65 7.42
N VAL A 185 -1.70 -9.07 6.34
CA VAL A 185 -1.56 -8.26 5.11
C VAL A 185 -2.94 -7.98 4.50
N MET A 186 -3.79 -9.01 4.38
CA MET A 186 -5.16 -8.87 3.91
C MET A 186 -5.96 -7.87 4.75
N ILE A 187 -5.88 -7.96 6.07
CA ILE A 187 -6.54 -7.00 6.98
C ILE A 187 -6.01 -5.57 6.78
N GLY A 188 -4.70 -5.40 6.58
CA GLY A 188 -4.10 -4.10 6.28
C GLY A 188 -4.65 -3.50 4.99
N VAL A 189 -4.76 -4.31 3.93
CA VAL A 189 -5.36 -3.90 2.65
C VAL A 189 -6.84 -3.56 2.81
N VAL A 190 -7.62 -4.40 3.51
CA VAL A 190 -9.03 -4.14 3.80
C VAL A 190 -9.20 -2.83 4.56
N ASN A 191 -8.36 -2.57 5.57
CA ASN A 191 -8.41 -1.34 6.34
C ASN A 191 -8.14 -0.10 5.47
N LEU A 192 -7.19 -0.19 4.55
CA LEU A 192 -6.92 0.87 3.57
C LEU A 192 -8.11 1.10 2.64
N VAL A 193 -8.73 0.04 2.13
CA VAL A 193 -9.92 0.15 1.28
C VAL A 193 -11.06 0.83 2.03
N LEU A 194 -11.35 0.42 3.27
CA LEU A 194 -12.38 1.05 4.10
C LEU A 194 -12.09 2.53 4.36
N GLN A 195 -10.82 2.88 4.60
CA GLN A 195 -10.40 4.27 4.77
C GLN A 195 -10.62 5.09 3.48
N LEU A 196 -10.27 4.54 2.31
CA LEU A 196 -10.45 5.20 1.02
C LEU A 196 -11.93 5.39 0.66
N LEU A 197 -12.77 4.39 0.93
CA LEU A 197 -14.22 4.47 0.73
C LEU A 197 -14.89 5.46 1.67
N ASN A 198 -14.32 5.69 2.86
CA ASN A 198 -14.83 6.67 3.81
C ASN A 198 -14.39 8.11 3.46
N GLN A 199 -13.22 8.27 2.82
CA GLN A 199 -12.67 9.58 2.47
C GLN A 199 -13.01 10.06 1.06
N THR A 200 -13.44 9.17 0.16
CA THR A 200 -13.66 9.48 -1.25
C THR A 200 -14.91 8.81 -1.79
N SER A 201 -15.47 9.34 -2.88
CA SER A 201 -16.53 8.69 -3.67
C SER A 201 -15.98 7.83 -4.82
N SER A 202 -14.66 7.59 -4.85
CA SER A 202 -13.97 6.89 -5.94
C SER A 202 -14.33 5.41 -5.97
N ALA A 203 -14.30 4.81 -7.16
CA ALA A 203 -14.20 3.36 -7.27
C ALA A 203 -12.80 2.91 -6.81
N VAL A 204 -12.72 1.93 -5.91
CA VAL A 204 -11.45 1.40 -5.42
C VAL A 204 -11.15 0.06 -6.10
N VAL A 205 -10.03 -0.01 -6.82
CA VAL A 205 -9.49 -1.23 -7.42
C VAL A 205 -8.34 -1.72 -6.57
N VAL A 206 -8.41 -2.97 -6.10
CA VAL A 206 -7.33 -3.63 -5.37
C VAL A 206 -6.61 -4.57 -6.32
N ASN A 207 -5.32 -4.31 -6.54
CA ASN A 207 -4.48 -5.19 -7.34
C ASN A 207 -3.95 -6.33 -6.46
N GLY A 208 -4.04 -7.56 -6.95
CA GLY A 208 -3.38 -8.70 -6.31
C GLY A 208 -1.87 -8.46 -6.18
N ILE A 209 -1.26 -8.95 -5.10
CA ILE A 209 0.18 -8.83 -4.91
C ILE A 209 0.89 -9.60 -6.04
N LEU A 210 1.83 -8.94 -6.72
CA LEU A 210 2.58 -9.56 -7.81
C LEU A 210 3.52 -10.66 -7.28
N PRO A 211 3.74 -11.75 -8.04
CA PRO A 211 4.67 -12.80 -7.67
C PRO A 211 6.08 -12.26 -7.36
N ARG A 212 6.74 -12.84 -6.35
CA ARG A 212 8.13 -12.58 -6.00
C ARG A 212 8.97 -13.85 -6.14
N PRO A 213 10.26 -13.73 -6.50
CA PRO A 213 11.18 -14.84 -6.34
C PRO A 213 11.28 -15.25 -4.87
N ALA A 214 11.27 -16.55 -4.61
CA ALA A 214 11.49 -17.12 -3.28
C ALA A 214 12.94 -16.91 -2.80
N ASP A 215 13.89 -16.75 -3.73
CA ASP A 215 15.30 -16.56 -3.42
C ASP A 215 16.05 -15.76 -4.48
N ALA A 216 17.32 -15.45 -4.19
CA ALA A 216 18.20 -14.72 -5.10
C ALA A 216 18.50 -15.49 -6.41
N SER A 217 18.17 -16.78 -6.49
CA SER A 217 18.33 -17.58 -7.70
C SER A 217 17.19 -17.38 -8.71
N GLY A 218 16.14 -16.66 -8.33
CA GLY A 218 15.03 -16.31 -9.23
C GLY A 218 13.93 -17.36 -9.30
N THR A 219 13.97 -18.37 -8.43
CA THR A 219 12.92 -19.40 -8.37
C THR A 219 11.63 -18.75 -7.91
N MET A 220 10.60 -18.79 -8.75
CA MET A 220 9.27 -18.33 -8.36
C MET A 220 8.67 -19.38 -7.43
N GLU A 221 8.23 -18.99 -6.24
CA GLU A 221 7.37 -19.87 -5.44
C GLU A 221 6.06 -20.07 -6.22
N GLY A 222 5.67 -21.34 -6.41
CA GLY A 222 4.54 -21.72 -7.23
C GLY A 222 3.25 -21.03 -6.77
N SER A 223 2.49 -20.51 -7.74
CA SER A 223 1.15 -19.94 -7.60
C SER A 223 0.08 -20.94 -7.14
N ASP A 224 0.46 -22.19 -6.86
CA ASP A 224 -0.47 -23.29 -6.60
C ASP A 224 -1.23 -23.12 -5.26
N ASP A 225 -0.75 -22.23 -4.39
CA ASP A 225 -1.40 -21.86 -3.12
C ASP A 225 -1.93 -20.40 -3.08
N ILE A 226 -1.91 -19.68 -4.20
CA ILE A 226 -2.56 -18.35 -4.30
C ILE A 226 -4.00 -18.55 -4.76
N GLN A 227 -4.82 -19.12 -3.88
CA GLN A 227 -6.27 -18.94 -3.97
C GLN A 227 -6.62 -17.66 -3.19
N TRP A 228 -7.12 -16.65 -3.91
CA TRP A 228 -7.66 -15.42 -3.35
C TRP A 228 -9.00 -15.69 -2.68
#